data_AF-A0ABC9F588-F1
#
_entry.id   AF-A0ABC9F588-F1
#
_cell.length_a   1.000
_cell.length_b   1.000
_cell.length_c   1.000
_cell.angle_alpha   90.00
_cell.angle_beta   90.00
_cell.angle_gamma   90.00
#
_symmetry.space_group_name_H-M   'P 1'
#
loop_
_entity.id
_entity.type
_entity.pdbx_description
1 polymer ?
#
loop_
_entity_poly.entity_id
_entity_poly.type
_entity_poly.pdbx_seq_one_letter_code
_entity_poly.pdbx_strand_id
1 'polypeptide(L)'
;MQYEGGAKEGGKGQSIWDTFTHQHPEKIADRSNGDVAVDSYHLYKEDVKLMKDMGMDAYRFSISWTRILPNGSLSGGVNREGVNYYNNLINELLSKGVQPFVTIFHWDSPQVLEDKYGGFLSHNIVNDFKDYAEVCFKEFGDRVKHWITINQPFTFASGGYATGTKAPGRCSPWEQGKCSVGDSGTEPYLVGHHELLAHAETVRLYKEKYQATQKGKIGITLVSHWFLPFSSSKTSNDAAKRAVDFMFGWFMDPLIRGDYPASMKGLVGNRLPKFTKEQSDLVKGSFDFIGLNYYTTNYADRLPPSNGLNTSYSTDSQANLTGVRNGVPIGPRAASPWLYIYPEGFRELLLYIKQYYGNPAIYITENGVDEANNKSVPLQEALKDDTRVDFYHRHLLSMLRAIREGANVKGYFAWSLLDNFEWGNGFTVRFGLNFVDYNDRNKRYPKKSAHWFKEFLKK
;
A
#
# COMPACT_ATOMS: atom_id res chain seq x y z
N MET A 1 10.64 -1.13 5.78
CA MET A 1 11.30 -2.18 4.96
C MET A 1 11.92 -1.62 3.67
N GLN A 2 11.17 -1.01 2.75
CA GLN A 2 11.68 -0.65 1.41
C GLN A 2 12.80 0.41 1.38
N TYR A 3 12.85 1.30 2.38
CA TYR A 3 13.75 2.45 2.44
C TYR A 3 14.84 2.30 3.50
N GLU A 4 14.44 1.98 4.72
CA GLU A 4 15.26 2.19 5.91
C GLU A 4 16.58 1.44 5.91
N GLY A 5 16.57 0.13 5.64
CA GLY A 5 17.70 -0.71 6.03
C GLY A 5 17.86 -0.75 7.55
N GLY A 6 19.11 -0.86 8.02
CA GLY A 6 19.41 -1.00 9.44
C GLY A 6 18.58 -2.13 10.07
N ALA A 7 18.41 -3.23 9.34
CA ALA A 7 17.40 -4.25 9.66
C ALA A 7 17.68 -4.99 10.98
N LYS A 8 18.94 -4.95 11.44
CA LYS A 8 19.44 -5.53 12.70
C LYS A 8 20.07 -4.46 13.62
N GLU A 9 19.83 -3.19 13.34
CA GLU A 9 20.45 -2.07 14.04
C GLU A 9 19.48 -1.41 15.02
N GLY A 10 20.04 -0.75 16.03
CA GLY A 10 19.30 0.00 17.04
C GLY A 10 18.20 -0.80 17.73
N GLY A 11 18.44 -2.10 17.98
CA GLY A 11 17.50 -2.99 18.69
C GLY A 11 16.27 -3.43 17.89
N LYS A 12 16.21 -3.20 16.58
CA LYS A 12 15.08 -3.66 15.73
C LYS A 12 14.95 -5.19 15.71
N GLY A 13 13.72 -5.68 15.84
CA GLY A 13 13.37 -7.10 15.64
C GLY A 13 13.15 -7.50 14.18
N GLN A 14 12.97 -8.80 13.93
CA GLN A 14 12.70 -9.31 12.58
C GLN A 14 11.23 -9.16 12.20
N SER A 15 10.97 -8.68 10.99
CA SER A 15 9.66 -8.69 10.35
C SER A 15 9.50 -9.95 9.48
N ILE A 16 8.27 -10.24 9.08
CA ILE A 16 7.98 -11.32 8.11
C ILE A 16 8.72 -11.13 6.77
N TRP A 17 9.03 -9.90 6.36
CA TRP A 17 9.80 -9.63 5.15
C TRP A 17 11.28 -9.93 5.32
N ASP A 18 11.84 -9.66 6.51
CA ASP A 18 13.22 -10.05 6.82
C ASP A 18 13.35 -11.57 6.68
N THR A 19 12.48 -12.33 7.36
CA THR A 19 12.44 -13.80 7.28
C THR A 19 12.20 -14.31 5.86
N PHE A 20 11.18 -13.80 5.17
CA PHE A 20 10.80 -14.26 3.84
C PHE A 20 11.93 -14.09 2.82
N THR A 21 12.59 -12.92 2.81
CA THR A 21 13.70 -12.66 1.87
C THR A 21 14.97 -13.43 2.22
N HIS A 22 15.23 -13.72 3.50
CA HIS A 22 16.37 -14.53 3.91
C HIS A 22 16.16 -16.04 3.69
N GLN A 23 14.94 -16.55 3.89
CA GLN A 23 14.62 -17.98 3.75
C GLN A 23 14.23 -18.38 2.32
N HIS A 24 13.62 -17.45 1.58
CA HIS A 24 13.16 -17.65 0.21
C HIS A 24 13.73 -16.60 -0.77
N PRO A 25 15.06 -16.44 -0.86
CA PRO A 25 15.66 -15.45 -1.76
C PRO A 25 15.31 -15.70 -3.23
N GLU A 26 14.97 -16.93 -3.61
CA GLU A 26 14.48 -17.29 -4.95
C GLU A 26 13.12 -16.68 -5.30
N LYS A 27 12.35 -16.22 -4.31
CA LYS A 27 11.08 -15.51 -4.54
C LYS A 27 11.26 -14.02 -4.85
N ILE A 28 12.50 -13.52 -4.80
CA ILE A 28 12.86 -12.15 -5.19
C ILE A 28 13.62 -12.21 -6.52
N ALA A 29 13.20 -11.41 -7.51
CA ALA A 29 13.67 -11.50 -8.90
C ALA A 29 15.20 -11.41 -9.06
N ASP A 30 15.85 -10.55 -8.28
CA ASP A 30 17.31 -10.40 -8.22
C ASP A 30 17.93 -11.01 -6.96
N ARG A 31 17.14 -11.73 -6.16
CA ARG A 31 17.52 -12.38 -4.90
C ARG A 31 18.02 -11.40 -3.83
N SER A 32 17.71 -10.12 -3.97
CA SER A 32 18.05 -9.10 -2.98
C SER A 32 17.11 -9.14 -1.76
N ASN A 33 17.41 -8.32 -0.75
CA ASN A 33 16.58 -8.16 0.43
C ASN A 33 16.60 -6.69 0.92
N GLY A 34 15.89 -6.42 2.02
CA GLY A 34 15.80 -5.10 2.64
C GLY A 34 16.80 -4.83 3.76
N ASP A 35 17.88 -5.61 3.91
CA ASP A 35 18.81 -5.50 5.06
C ASP A 35 19.41 -4.08 5.17
N VAL A 36 19.85 -3.56 4.02
CA VAL A 36 20.34 -2.18 3.86
C VAL A 36 19.32 -1.32 3.11
N ALA A 37 18.52 -1.91 2.21
CA ALA A 37 17.58 -1.17 1.36
C ALA A 37 18.27 0.02 0.65
N VAL A 38 17.81 1.26 0.87
CA VAL A 38 18.50 2.49 0.44
C VAL A 38 19.05 3.30 1.61
N ASP A 39 19.19 2.65 2.76
CA ASP A 39 19.86 3.15 3.95
C ASP A 39 19.29 4.45 4.52
N SER A 40 17.97 4.67 4.37
CA SER A 40 17.30 5.84 4.96
C SER A 40 17.38 5.86 6.49
N TYR A 41 17.65 4.73 7.17
CA TYR A 41 17.88 4.72 8.61
C TYR A 41 19.04 5.65 9.01
N HIS A 42 20.09 5.70 8.19
CA HIS A 42 21.22 6.60 8.38
C HIS A 42 21.10 7.89 7.56
N LEU A 43 20.50 7.82 6.37
CA LEU A 43 20.51 8.89 5.37
C LEU A 43 19.23 9.73 5.33
N TYR A 44 18.32 9.59 6.31
CA TYR A 44 17.03 10.30 6.31
C TYR A 44 17.17 11.83 6.17
N LYS A 45 18.25 12.44 6.65
CA LYS A 45 18.49 13.90 6.49
C LYS A 45 18.70 14.29 5.03
N GLU A 46 19.36 13.45 4.24
CA GLU A 46 19.51 13.66 2.80
C GLU A 46 18.16 13.54 2.10
N ASP A 47 17.37 12.53 2.48
CA ASP A 47 16.03 12.33 1.94
C ASP A 47 15.10 13.54 2.23
N VAL A 48 15.15 14.08 3.46
CA VAL A 48 14.40 15.29 3.83
C VAL A 48 14.88 16.53 3.08
N LYS A 49 16.20 16.67 2.86
CA LYS A 49 16.74 17.75 2.05
C LYS A 49 16.21 17.71 0.62
N LEU A 50 16.11 16.54 -0.01
CA LEU A 50 15.56 16.40 -1.37
C LEU A 50 14.10 16.89 -1.43
N MET A 51 13.28 16.49 -0.46
CA MET A 51 11.88 16.95 -0.39
C MET A 51 11.75 18.46 -0.26
N LYS A 52 12.62 19.07 0.57
CA LYS A 52 12.69 20.53 0.68
C LYS A 52 13.11 21.18 -0.64
N ASP A 53 14.15 20.65 -1.29
CA ASP A 53 14.70 21.18 -2.54
C ASP A 53 13.69 21.09 -3.71
N MET A 54 12.80 20.08 -3.67
CA MET A 54 11.69 19.89 -4.62
C MET A 54 10.45 20.73 -4.29
N GLY A 55 10.37 21.35 -3.10
CA GLY A 55 9.22 22.17 -2.69
C GLY A 55 8.00 21.37 -2.23
N MET A 56 8.18 20.12 -1.77
CA MET A 56 7.08 19.27 -1.32
C MET A 56 6.46 19.77 0.00
N ASP A 57 5.13 19.81 0.08
CA ASP A 57 4.41 20.24 1.30
C ASP A 57 4.35 19.14 2.38
N ALA A 58 4.40 17.87 1.98
CA ALA A 58 4.23 16.73 2.88
C ALA A 58 5.06 15.52 2.47
N TYR A 59 5.38 14.67 3.45
CA TYR A 59 6.01 13.37 3.25
C TYR A 59 5.19 12.28 3.90
N ARG A 60 4.83 11.27 3.10
CA ARG A 60 4.20 10.05 3.59
C ARG A 60 5.25 8.97 3.80
N PHE A 61 5.38 8.48 5.03
CA PHE A 61 6.25 7.34 5.36
C PHE A 61 5.55 6.38 6.33
N SER A 62 6.12 5.20 6.53
CA SER A 62 5.62 4.22 7.50
C SER A 62 6.55 4.05 8.70
N ILE A 63 5.98 3.72 9.85
CA ILE A 63 6.75 3.28 11.02
C ILE A 63 6.86 1.76 10.98
N SER A 64 8.08 1.24 11.07
CA SER A 64 8.32 -0.19 11.18
C SER A 64 7.97 -0.69 12.58
N TRP A 65 6.96 -1.56 12.67
CA TRP A 65 6.47 -2.12 13.93
C TRP A 65 7.61 -2.76 14.72
N THR A 66 8.42 -3.60 14.07
CA THR A 66 9.53 -4.31 14.69
C THR A 66 10.67 -3.42 15.16
N ARG A 67 10.74 -2.16 14.70
CA ARG A 67 11.69 -1.18 15.22
C ARG A 67 11.19 -0.53 16.50
N ILE A 68 9.88 -0.39 16.69
CA ILE A 68 9.27 0.17 17.91
C ILE A 68 9.06 -0.91 18.98
N LEU A 69 8.52 -2.07 18.59
CA LEU A 69 8.28 -3.24 19.45
C LEU A 69 9.01 -4.45 18.84
N PRO A 70 10.27 -4.71 19.20
CA PRO A 70 11.07 -5.79 18.61
C PRO A 70 10.47 -7.19 18.80
N ASN A 71 9.78 -7.42 19.91
CA ASN A 71 9.06 -8.67 20.20
C ASN A 71 7.58 -8.62 19.75
N GLY A 72 7.19 -7.60 18.99
CA GLY A 72 5.85 -7.38 18.45
C GLY A 72 4.83 -6.83 19.45
N SER A 73 4.93 -7.13 20.74
CA SER A 73 3.98 -6.66 21.76
C SER A 73 4.65 -5.85 22.87
N LEU A 74 3.82 -5.16 23.68
CA LEU A 74 4.28 -4.35 24.82
C LEU A 74 5.04 -5.16 25.88
N SER A 75 4.81 -6.47 25.99
CA SER A 75 5.50 -7.31 26.97
C SER A 75 7.00 -7.39 26.72
N GLY A 76 7.44 -7.14 25.48
CA GLY A 76 8.87 -7.07 25.14
C GLY A 76 9.51 -5.71 25.32
N GLY A 77 8.76 -4.71 25.78
CA GLY A 77 9.22 -3.33 25.93
C GLY A 77 9.22 -2.51 24.64
N VAL A 78 9.19 -1.18 24.82
CA VAL A 78 9.32 -0.22 23.71
C VAL A 78 10.80 0.07 23.48
N ASN A 79 11.26 -0.13 22.24
CA ASN A 79 12.61 0.20 21.85
C ASN A 79 12.78 1.72 21.68
N ARG A 80 13.46 2.34 22.65
CA ARG A 80 13.66 3.80 22.69
C ARG A 80 14.56 4.32 21.57
N GLU A 81 15.48 3.52 21.06
CA GLU A 81 16.32 3.93 19.94
C GLU A 81 15.50 4.00 18.64
N GLY A 82 14.60 3.04 18.42
CA GLY A 82 13.61 3.09 17.35
C GLY A 82 12.71 4.32 17.44
N VAL A 83 12.19 4.62 18.64
CA VAL A 83 11.40 5.84 18.89
C VAL A 83 12.20 7.10 18.57
N ASN A 84 13.48 7.16 18.98
CA ASN A 84 14.36 8.30 18.70
C ASN A 84 14.60 8.51 17.21
N TYR A 85 14.77 7.44 16.43
CA TYR A 85 14.90 7.53 14.97
C TYR A 85 13.70 8.24 14.33
N TYR A 86 12.47 7.81 14.62
CA TYR A 86 11.29 8.46 14.03
C TYR A 86 11.05 9.87 14.58
N ASN A 87 11.36 10.12 15.86
CA ASN A 87 11.35 11.48 16.41
C ASN A 87 12.30 12.40 15.64
N ASN A 88 13.51 11.93 15.34
CA ASN A 88 14.50 12.68 14.59
C ASN A 88 14.05 12.95 13.14
N LEU A 89 13.46 11.95 12.46
CA LEU A 89 12.89 12.12 11.13
C LEU A 89 11.73 13.14 11.13
N ILE A 90 10.78 13.00 12.05
CA ILE A 90 9.62 13.90 12.18
C ILE A 90 10.08 15.34 12.46
N ASN A 91 11.05 15.52 13.37
CA ASN A 91 11.57 16.83 13.70
C ASN A 91 12.33 17.45 12.51
N GLU A 92 13.11 16.66 11.78
CA GLU A 92 13.82 17.13 10.58
C GLU A 92 12.82 17.58 9.50
N LEU A 93 11.78 16.78 9.21
CA LEU A 93 10.71 17.13 8.27
C LEU A 93 10.05 18.47 8.63
N LEU A 94 9.61 18.61 9.89
CA LEU A 94 8.95 19.81 10.38
C LEU A 94 9.88 21.02 10.34
N SER A 95 11.18 20.84 10.65
CA SER A 95 12.17 21.92 10.57
C SER A 95 12.34 22.49 9.15
N LYS A 96 12.02 21.69 8.12
CA LYS A 96 12.01 22.11 6.71
C LYS A 96 10.63 22.57 6.21
N GLY A 97 9.61 22.50 7.06
CA GLY A 97 8.23 22.83 6.72
C GLY A 97 7.49 21.72 5.97
N VAL A 98 7.99 20.48 6.01
CA VAL A 98 7.36 19.31 5.37
C VAL A 98 6.48 18.60 6.39
N GLN A 99 5.20 18.41 6.08
CA GLN A 99 4.24 17.78 6.99
C GLN A 99 4.35 16.24 6.96
N PRO A 100 4.46 15.57 8.13
CA PRO A 100 4.48 14.11 8.17
C PRO A 100 3.06 13.52 8.04
N PHE A 101 2.88 12.62 7.07
CA PHE A 101 1.76 11.69 6.97
C PHE A 101 2.26 10.29 7.31
N VAL A 102 1.78 9.72 8.41
CA VAL A 102 2.39 8.49 8.96
C VAL A 102 1.48 7.30 8.74
N THR A 103 2.01 6.27 8.09
CA THR A 103 1.40 4.94 8.00
C THR A 103 1.90 4.07 9.15
N ILE A 104 0.99 3.48 9.93
CA ILE A 104 1.35 2.67 11.10
C ILE A 104 1.79 1.26 10.67
N PHE A 105 1.11 0.66 9.69
CA PHE A 105 1.44 -0.66 9.16
C PHE A 105 1.59 -0.66 7.64
N HIS A 106 2.73 -1.16 7.18
CA HIS A 106 3.01 -1.37 5.76
C HIS A 106 3.63 -2.75 5.52
N TRP A 107 2.84 -3.80 5.76
CA TRP A 107 3.11 -5.20 5.43
C TRP A 107 4.30 -5.83 6.19
N ASP A 108 4.92 -5.13 7.14
CA ASP A 108 6.12 -5.55 7.86
C ASP A 108 5.81 -6.02 9.29
N SER A 109 4.87 -6.96 9.43
CA SER A 109 4.46 -7.48 10.73
C SER A 109 5.63 -8.18 11.44
N PRO A 110 5.68 -8.16 12.79
CA PRO A 110 6.72 -8.86 13.55
C PRO A 110 6.70 -10.38 13.32
N GLN A 111 7.86 -10.95 12.98
CA GLN A 111 8.00 -12.40 12.81
C GLN A 111 7.62 -13.15 14.09
N VAL A 112 7.92 -12.59 15.26
CA VAL A 112 7.56 -13.20 16.55
C VAL A 112 6.05 -13.41 16.70
N LEU A 113 5.21 -12.51 16.16
CA LEU A 113 3.76 -12.67 16.18
C LEU A 113 3.27 -13.67 15.11
N GLU A 114 3.95 -13.71 13.96
CA GLU A 114 3.74 -14.74 12.94
C GLU A 114 4.02 -16.15 13.50
N ASP A 115 5.16 -16.33 14.18
CA ASP A 115 5.54 -17.62 14.78
C ASP A 115 4.62 -18.01 15.95
N LYS A 116 4.19 -17.03 16.76
CA LYS A 116 3.40 -17.28 17.96
C LYS A 116 1.96 -17.73 17.65
N TYR A 117 1.32 -17.13 16.66
CA TYR A 117 -0.09 -17.40 16.37
C TYR A 117 -0.50 -17.21 14.90
N GLY A 118 0.45 -17.06 13.98
CA GLY A 118 0.17 -16.85 12.55
C GLY A 118 -0.18 -15.40 12.18
N GLY A 119 0.24 -14.43 13.01
CA GLY A 119 0.08 -13.01 12.70
C GLY A 119 -1.38 -12.64 12.40
N PHE A 120 -1.63 -12.10 11.21
CA PHE A 120 -2.98 -11.68 10.80
C PHE A 120 -3.98 -12.81 10.55
N LEU A 121 -3.56 -14.08 10.58
CA LEU A 121 -4.49 -15.21 10.58
C LEU A 121 -5.24 -15.35 11.91
N SER A 122 -4.71 -14.75 13.00
CA SER A 122 -5.31 -14.83 14.33
C SER A 122 -5.96 -13.52 14.74
N HIS A 123 -7.09 -13.62 15.44
CA HIS A 123 -7.75 -12.47 16.06
C HIS A 123 -6.86 -11.74 17.09
N ASN A 124 -5.87 -12.43 17.67
CA ASN A 124 -4.94 -11.83 18.65
C ASN A 124 -4.20 -10.60 18.10
N ILE A 125 -3.96 -10.55 16.77
CA ILE A 125 -3.27 -9.43 16.12
C ILE A 125 -3.99 -8.09 16.33
N VAL A 126 -5.31 -8.11 16.52
CA VAL A 126 -6.13 -6.89 16.66
C VAL A 126 -5.68 -6.10 17.87
N ASN A 127 -5.43 -6.78 19.00
CA ASN A 127 -4.97 -6.11 20.22
C ASN A 127 -3.50 -5.73 20.15
N ASP A 128 -2.63 -6.61 19.65
CA ASP A 128 -1.20 -6.30 19.51
C ASP A 128 -0.97 -5.10 18.57
N PHE A 129 -1.74 -5.01 17.47
CA PHE A 129 -1.70 -3.88 16.55
C PHE A 129 -2.22 -2.59 17.18
N LYS A 130 -3.34 -2.65 17.90
CA LYS A 130 -3.91 -1.51 18.63
C LYS A 130 -2.91 -0.97 19.66
N ASP A 131 -2.25 -1.84 20.41
CA ASP A 131 -1.26 -1.46 21.43
C ASP A 131 -0.03 -0.82 20.78
N TYR A 132 0.45 -1.36 19.65
CA TYR A 132 1.50 -0.76 18.84
C TYR A 132 1.12 0.64 18.32
N ALA A 133 -0.09 0.79 17.78
CA ALA A 133 -0.61 2.08 17.32
C ALA A 133 -0.71 3.08 18.49
N GLU A 134 -1.10 2.63 19.69
CA GLU A 134 -1.14 3.50 20.87
C GLU A 134 0.24 4.04 21.24
N VAL A 135 1.30 3.23 21.13
CA VAL A 135 2.68 3.71 21.31
C VAL A 135 2.99 4.81 20.29
N CYS A 136 2.65 4.60 19.01
CA CYS A 136 2.86 5.61 17.98
C CYS A 136 2.11 6.93 18.30
N PHE A 137 0.85 6.86 18.74
CA PHE A 137 0.08 8.05 19.10
C PHE A 137 0.66 8.79 20.31
N LYS A 138 1.13 8.06 21.33
CA LYS A 138 1.77 8.65 22.52
C LYS A 138 3.07 9.36 22.17
N GLU A 139 3.92 8.73 21.39
CA GLU A 139 5.29 9.20 21.14
C GLU A 139 5.37 10.29 20.06
N PHE A 140 4.44 10.28 19.10
CA PHE A 140 4.55 11.13 17.90
C PHE A 140 3.32 12.02 17.63
N GLY A 141 2.17 11.76 18.26
CA GLY A 141 0.91 12.42 17.94
C GLY A 141 0.84 13.90 18.34
N ASP A 142 1.77 14.38 19.16
CA ASP A 142 1.95 15.80 19.44
C ASP A 142 2.32 16.59 18.16
N ARG A 143 3.04 15.95 17.22
CA ARG A 143 3.53 16.54 15.96
C ARG A 143 2.87 15.96 14.71
N VAL A 144 2.59 14.65 14.68
CA VAL A 144 1.95 13.98 13.54
C VAL A 144 0.44 14.21 13.57
N LYS A 145 -0.10 14.77 12.49
CA LYS A 145 -1.53 15.14 12.37
C LYS A 145 -2.32 14.35 11.35
N HIS A 146 -1.67 13.46 10.61
CA HIS A 146 -2.32 12.59 9.63
C HIS A 146 -1.81 11.17 9.79
N TRP A 147 -2.70 10.29 10.24
CA TRP A 147 -2.43 8.88 10.51
C TRP A 147 -3.14 8.01 9.48
N ILE A 148 -2.41 7.05 8.93
CA ILE A 148 -2.93 5.96 8.11
C ILE A 148 -2.66 4.70 8.92
N THR A 149 -3.71 3.97 9.27
CA THR A 149 -3.57 2.70 10.02
C THR A 149 -2.84 1.65 9.18
N ILE A 150 -3.41 1.26 8.04
CA ILE A 150 -2.90 0.21 7.17
C ILE A 150 -2.78 0.74 5.74
N ASN A 151 -1.66 0.41 5.08
CA ASN A 151 -1.50 0.61 3.64
C ASN A 151 -1.88 -0.65 2.86
N GLN A 152 -2.75 -0.50 1.86
CA GLN A 152 -3.08 -1.53 0.87
C GLN A 152 -3.39 -2.92 1.50
N PRO A 153 -4.41 -3.02 2.37
CA PRO A 153 -4.72 -4.30 3.01
C PRO A 153 -5.06 -5.40 1.98
N PHE A 154 -5.71 -5.04 0.86
CA PHE A 154 -5.91 -5.93 -0.29
C PHE A 154 -4.62 -6.61 -0.77
N THR A 155 -3.55 -5.83 -0.96
CA THR A 155 -2.29 -6.34 -1.49
C THR A 155 -1.58 -7.23 -0.46
N PHE A 156 -1.71 -6.91 0.83
CA PHE A 156 -1.20 -7.74 1.91
C PHE A 156 -1.90 -9.10 1.96
N ALA A 157 -3.24 -9.10 2.03
CA ALA A 157 -4.04 -10.32 2.09
C ALA A 157 -3.88 -11.19 0.83
N SER A 158 -4.04 -10.62 -0.36
CA SER A 158 -3.97 -11.39 -1.62
C SER A 158 -2.53 -11.82 -1.97
N GLY A 159 -1.55 -10.94 -1.77
CA GLY A 159 -0.15 -11.24 -2.07
C GLY A 159 0.47 -12.24 -1.08
N GLY A 160 0.17 -12.06 0.21
CA GLY A 160 0.75 -12.84 1.31
C GLY A 160 0.09 -14.20 1.52
N TYR A 161 -1.21 -14.31 1.23
CA TYR A 161 -2.02 -15.47 1.62
C TYR A 161 -2.87 -16.08 0.49
N ALA A 162 -2.94 -15.47 -0.70
CA ALA A 162 -3.60 -16.08 -1.87
C ALA A 162 -2.57 -16.55 -2.91
N THR A 163 -1.71 -15.64 -3.36
CA THR A 163 -0.71 -15.95 -4.39
C THR A 163 0.63 -16.42 -3.82
N GLY A 164 0.90 -16.12 -2.54
CA GLY A 164 2.16 -16.45 -1.86
C GLY A 164 3.40 -15.77 -2.45
N THR A 165 3.20 -14.66 -3.18
CA THR A 165 4.25 -13.85 -3.83
C THR A 165 4.82 -12.77 -2.92
N LYS A 166 4.16 -12.50 -1.79
CA LYS A 166 4.60 -11.58 -0.74
C LYS A 166 4.73 -12.31 0.58
N ALA A 167 5.50 -11.77 1.53
CA ALA A 167 5.58 -12.33 2.88
C ALA A 167 4.17 -12.40 3.53
N PRO A 168 3.84 -13.45 4.31
CA PRO A 168 4.69 -14.58 4.71
C PRO A 168 4.80 -15.69 3.65
N GLY A 169 4.22 -15.52 2.45
CA GLY A 169 4.44 -16.42 1.32
C GLY A 169 3.59 -17.67 1.34
N ARG A 170 2.35 -17.56 1.84
CA ARG A 170 1.39 -18.65 2.00
C ARG A 170 0.42 -18.70 0.82
N CYS A 171 0.12 -19.90 0.36
CA CYS A 171 -0.85 -20.15 -0.69
C CYS A 171 -1.19 -21.65 -0.73
N SER A 172 -2.28 -22.02 -1.40
CA SER A 172 -2.57 -23.42 -1.65
C SER A 172 -1.48 -24.07 -2.52
N PRO A 173 -1.18 -25.38 -2.37
CA PRO A 173 -0.07 -26.04 -3.08
C PRO A 173 -0.15 -26.00 -4.62
N TRP A 174 -1.35 -25.83 -5.18
CA TRP A 174 -1.60 -25.75 -6.62
C TRP A 174 -1.45 -24.34 -7.21
N GLU A 175 -1.26 -23.32 -6.37
CA GLU A 175 -1.06 -21.94 -6.84
C GLU A 175 0.31 -21.74 -7.49
N GLN A 176 0.43 -20.68 -8.29
CA GLN A 176 1.68 -20.35 -8.98
C GLN A 176 2.85 -20.11 -8.01
N GLY A 177 2.57 -19.62 -6.80
CA GLY A 177 3.57 -19.44 -5.74
C GLY A 177 4.16 -20.74 -5.20
N LYS A 178 3.57 -21.91 -5.54
CA LYS A 178 4.00 -23.27 -5.14
C LYS A 178 4.33 -23.36 -3.65
N CYS A 179 3.45 -22.81 -2.82
CA CYS A 179 3.68 -22.76 -1.38
C CYS A 179 3.50 -24.15 -0.78
N SER A 180 4.30 -24.44 0.25
CA SER A 180 4.20 -25.70 1.00
C SER A 180 3.03 -25.70 2.00
N VAL A 181 2.52 -24.52 2.35
CA VAL A 181 1.46 -24.31 3.34
C VAL A 181 0.56 -23.13 2.94
N GLY A 182 -0.69 -23.18 3.39
CA GLY A 182 -1.68 -22.12 3.21
C GLY A 182 -2.99 -22.63 2.62
N ASP A 183 -3.98 -21.74 2.57
CA ASP A 183 -5.25 -21.95 1.88
C ASP A 183 -5.68 -20.65 1.21
N SER A 184 -5.45 -20.56 -0.10
CA SER A 184 -5.77 -19.39 -0.93
C SER A 184 -7.27 -19.10 -1.03
N GLY A 185 -8.12 -20.04 -0.64
CA GLY A 185 -9.57 -19.88 -0.61
C GLY A 185 -10.08 -19.29 0.71
N THR A 186 -9.31 -19.33 1.80
CA THR A 186 -9.81 -18.98 3.14
C THR A 186 -8.93 -17.94 3.83
N GLU A 187 -7.60 -18.13 3.82
CA GLU A 187 -6.65 -17.29 4.56
C GLU A 187 -6.70 -15.81 4.16
N PRO A 188 -6.81 -15.42 2.87
CA PRO A 188 -6.91 -14.00 2.50
C PRO A 188 -8.11 -13.31 3.13
N TYR A 189 -9.24 -14.00 3.26
CA TYR A 189 -10.46 -13.45 3.84
C TYR A 189 -10.37 -13.31 5.36
N LEU A 190 -9.72 -14.25 6.04
CA LEU A 190 -9.41 -14.14 7.46
C LEU A 190 -8.48 -12.96 7.75
N VAL A 191 -7.41 -12.84 6.97
CA VAL A 191 -6.45 -11.72 7.09
C VAL A 191 -7.14 -10.38 6.87
N GLY A 192 -7.86 -10.23 5.76
CA GLY A 192 -8.58 -8.99 5.47
C GLY A 192 -9.64 -8.65 6.53
N HIS A 193 -10.26 -9.66 7.15
CA HIS A 193 -11.19 -9.45 8.26
C HIS A 193 -10.49 -8.93 9.52
N HIS A 194 -9.37 -9.52 9.91
CA HIS A 194 -8.59 -9.05 11.06
C HIS A 194 -7.93 -7.68 10.80
N GLU A 195 -7.52 -7.38 9.57
CA GLU A 195 -7.06 -6.03 9.18
C GLU A 195 -8.16 -4.97 9.40
N LEU A 196 -9.41 -5.25 9.00
CA LEU A 196 -10.53 -4.33 9.22
C LEU A 196 -10.86 -4.13 10.70
N LEU A 197 -10.82 -5.20 11.51
CA LEU A 197 -11.03 -5.10 12.95
C LEU A 197 -9.90 -4.35 13.66
N ALA A 198 -8.64 -4.65 13.31
CA ALA A 198 -7.46 -3.97 13.83
C ALA A 198 -7.46 -2.48 13.48
N HIS A 199 -7.84 -2.15 12.23
CA HIS A 199 -8.09 -0.78 11.79
C HIS A 199 -9.14 -0.09 12.68
N ALA A 200 -10.33 -0.67 12.80
CA ALA A 200 -11.45 -0.02 13.46
C ALA A 200 -11.24 0.16 14.97
N GLU A 201 -10.65 -0.82 15.66
CA GLU A 201 -10.24 -0.69 17.06
C GLU A 201 -9.20 0.42 17.26
N THR A 202 -8.24 0.52 16.35
CA THR A 202 -7.21 1.58 16.39
C THR A 202 -7.82 2.95 16.17
N VAL A 203 -8.76 3.09 15.24
CA VAL A 203 -9.46 4.35 15.00
C VAL A 203 -10.33 4.74 16.19
N ARG A 204 -11.07 3.79 16.77
CA ARG A 204 -11.85 4.02 17.99
C ARG A 204 -10.97 4.53 19.11
N LEU A 205 -9.85 3.85 19.38
CA LEU A 205 -8.85 4.29 20.37
C LEU A 205 -8.37 5.72 20.11
N TYR A 206 -7.99 6.03 18.86
CA TYR A 206 -7.50 7.36 18.51
C TYR A 206 -8.55 8.44 18.73
N LYS A 207 -9.79 8.21 18.26
CA LYS A 207 -10.90 9.17 18.39
C LYS A 207 -11.27 9.41 19.85
N GLU A 208 -11.35 8.36 20.67
CA GLU A 208 -11.73 8.47 22.08
C GLU A 208 -10.65 9.13 22.95
N LYS A 209 -9.37 8.79 22.73
CA LYS A 209 -8.29 9.15 23.67
C LYS A 209 -7.38 10.28 23.20
N TYR A 210 -7.20 10.45 21.89
CA TYR A 210 -6.13 11.29 21.35
C TYR A 210 -6.64 12.42 20.45
N GLN A 211 -7.71 12.21 19.68
CA GLN A 211 -8.11 13.17 18.65
C GLN A 211 -8.46 14.55 19.22
N ALA A 212 -9.14 14.63 20.37
CA ALA A 212 -9.50 15.90 21.00
C ALA A 212 -8.27 16.74 21.42
N THR A 213 -7.21 16.08 21.93
CA THR A 213 -6.00 16.76 22.42
C THR A 213 -4.98 16.99 21.31
N GLN A 214 -4.77 16.00 20.44
CA GLN A 214 -3.77 16.02 19.39
C GLN A 214 -4.26 16.71 18.10
N LYS A 215 -5.58 16.80 17.89
CA LYS A 215 -6.23 17.46 16.73
C LYS A 215 -5.81 16.90 15.37
N GLY A 216 -5.34 15.65 15.31
CA GLY A 216 -5.03 14.97 14.05
C GLY A 216 -6.22 14.21 13.45
N LYS A 217 -6.04 13.73 12.24
CA LYS A 217 -7.00 12.90 11.48
C LYS A 217 -6.45 11.50 11.30
N ILE A 218 -7.32 10.51 11.26
CA ILE A 218 -6.95 9.11 11.04
C ILE A 218 -7.76 8.48 9.90
N GLY A 219 -7.10 7.64 9.10
CA GLY A 219 -7.72 6.93 7.99
C GLY A 219 -7.03 5.61 7.67
N ILE A 220 -7.31 5.10 6.48
CA ILE A 220 -6.72 3.89 5.90
C ILE A 220 -6.42 4.16 4.43
N THR A 221 -5.40 3.50 3.88
CA THR A 221 -5.07 3.61 2.46
C THR A 221 -5.49 2.35 1.73
N LEU A 222 -6.40 2.51 0.75
CA LEU A 222 -6.88 1.44 -0.10
C LEU A 222 -6.21 1.53 -1.46
N VAL A 223 -6.01 0.39 -2.11
CA VAL A 223 -5.53 0.32 -3.50
C VAL A 223 -6.67 -0.11 -4.41
N SER A 224 -6.73 0.48 -5.59
CA SER A 224 -7.61 -0.01 -6.64
C SER A 224 -7.01 0.26 -8.01
N HIS A 225 -7.12 -0.72 -8.90
CA HIS A 225 -7.12 -0.45 -10.33
C HIS A 225 -8.48 0.13 -10.74
N TRP A 226 -8.56 0.65 -11.94
CA TRP A 226 -9.86 0.78 -12.60
C TRP A 226 -10.14 -0.41 -13.51
N PHE A 227 -11.42 -0.73 -13.71
CA PHE A 227 -11.83 -1.88 -14.50
C PHE A 227 -12.85 -1.45 -15.55
N LEU A 228 -12.45 -1.51 -16.81
CA LEU A 228 -13.36 -1.33 -17.94
C LEU A 228 -13.96 -2.68 -18.35
N PRO A 229 -15.21 -2.74 -18.78
CA PRO A 229 -15.73 -3.97 -19.36
C PRO A 229 -15.00 -4.30 -20.67
N PHE A 230 -14.63 -5.58 -20.86
CA PHE A 230 -13.95 -6.01 -22.08
C PHE A 230 -14.80 -5.75 -23.34
N SER A 231 -16.11 -6.03 -23.25
CA SER A 231 -17.11 -5.76 -24.30
C SER A 231 -18.33 -5.01 -23.75
N SER A 232 -19.24 -4.57 -24.61
CA SER A 232 -20.53 -3.98 -24.20
C SER A 232 -21.54 -4.98 -23.63
N SER A 233 -21.18 -6.28 -23.55
CA SER A 233 -22.07 -7.31 -23.03
C SER A 233 -22.39 -7.11 -21.55
N LYS A 234 -23.57 -7.57 -21.11
CA LYS A 234 -23.93 -7.55 -19.68
C LYS A 234 -22.94 -8.32 -18.83
N THR A 235 -22.43 -9.45 -19.32
CA THR A 235 -21.48 -10.30 -18.58
C THR A 235 -20.13 -9.63 -18.35
N SER A 236 -19.60 -8.89 -19.33
CA SER A 236 -18.36 -8.11 -19.14
C SER A 236 -18.58 -6.91 -18.19
N ASN A 237 -19.74 -6.25 -18.29
CA ASN A 237 -20.12 -5.17 -17.35
C ASN A 237 -20.21 -5.67 -15.90
N ASP A 238 -20.86 -6.81 -15.68
CA ASP A 238 -20.99 -7.40 -14.36
C ASP A 238 -19.62 -7.89 -13.84
N ALA A 239 -18.73 -8.39 -14.72
CA ALA A 239 -17.36 -8.76 -14.34
C ALA A 239 -16.53 -7.55 -13.90
N ALA A 240 -16.63 -6.41 -14.61
CA ALA A 240 -15.95 -5.18 -14.20
C ALA A 240 -16.40 -4.69 -12.81
N LYS A 241 -17.70 -4.73 -12.52
CA LYS A 241 -18.24 -4.41 -11.19
C LYS A 241 -17.69 -5.34 -10.11
N ARG A 242 -17.70 -6.66 -10.37
CA ARG A 242 -17.13 -7.63 -9.43
C ARG A 242 -15.63 -7.42 -9.20
N ALA A 243 -14.87 -7.03 -10.22
CA ALA A 243 -13.45 -6.72 -10.07
C ALA A 243 -13.23 -5.52 -9.14
N VAL A 244 -14.04 -4.46 -9.26
CA VAL A 244 -14.03 -3.33 -8.32
C VAL A 244 -14.42 -3.79 -6.90
N ASP A 245 -15.49 -4.57 -6.76
CA ASP A 245 -15.97 -5.06 -5.46
C ASP A 245 -14.91 -5.91 -4.76
N PHE A 246 -14.24 -6.82 -5.47
CA PHE A 246 -13.25 -7.72 -4.88
C PHE A 246 -11.90 -7.06 -4.55
N MET A 247 -11.63 -5.85 -5.08
CA MET A 247 -10.38 -5.13 -4.81
C MET A 247 -10.61 -3.93 -3.90
N PHE A 248 -11.40 -2.95 -4.35
CA PHE A 248 -11.69 -1.74 -3.59
C PHE A 248 -12.84 -1.94 -2.62
N GLY A 249 -13.95 -2.52 -3.09
CA GLY A 249 -15.16 -2.74 -2.29
C GLY A 249 -14.92 -3.64 -1.08
N TRP A 250 -14.00 -4.61 -1.17
CA TRP A 250 -13.67 -5.54 -0.09
C TRP A 250 -13.36 -4.80 1.21
N PHE A 251 -12.66 -3.67 1.12
CA PHE A 251 -12.34 -2.83 2.28
C PHE A 251 -13.22 -1.59 2.38
N MET A 252 -13.65 -0.99 1.26
CA MET A 252 -14.44 0.24 1.29
C MET A 252 -15.90 0.01 1.74
N ASP A 253 -16.53 -1.11 1.36
CA ASP A 253 -17.91 -1.42 1.77
C ASP A 253 -18.04 -1.58 3.28
N PRO A 254 -17.18 -2.36 3.97
CA PRO A 254 -17.19 -2.41 5.44
C PRO A 254 -17.09 -1.03 6.09
N LEU A 255 -16.21 -0.16 5.59
CA LEU A 255 -16.00 1.19 6.13
C LEU A 255 -17.22 2.10 5.97
N ILE A 256 -18.05 1.92 4.95
CA ILE A 256 -19.22 2.78 4.68
C ILE A 256 -20.52 2.17 5.18
N ARG A 257 -20.65 0.84 5.04
CA ARG A 257 -21.90 0.11 5.22
C ARG A 257 -21.87 -0.80 6.46
N GLY A 258 -20.70 -1.12 6.98
CA GLY A 258 -20.51 -2.06 8.10
C GLY A 258 -20.54 -3.53 7.68
N ASP A 259 -20.51 -3.84 6.37
CA ASP A 259 -20.55 -5.21 5.86
C ASP A 259 -19.86 -5.30 4.49
N TYR A 260 -19.50 -6.50 4.05
CA TYR A 260 -18.85 -6.77 2.77
C TYR A 260 -19.79 -6.59 1.56
N PRO A 261 -19.23 -6.39 0.34
CA PRO A 261 -20.02 -6.30 -0.88
C PRO A 261 -20.93 -7.51 -1.09
N ALA A 262 -22.14 -7.29 -1.63
CA ALA A 262 -23.11 -8.35 -1.89
C ALA A 262 -22.58 -9.41 -2.88
N SER A 263 -21.79 -8.99 -3.88
CA SER A 263 -21.12 -9.88 -4.83
C SER A 263 -20.14 -10.83 -4.14
N MET A 264 -19.30 -10.31 -3.24
CA MET A 264 -18.37 -11.12 -2.44
C MET A 264 -19.12 -12.11 -1.55
N LYS A 265 -20.15 -11.67 -0.82
CA LYS A 265 -20.95 -12.56 0.03
C LYS A 265 -21.60 -13.69 -0.77
N GLY A 266 -22.14 -13.38 -1.96
CA GLY A 266 -22.78 -14.37 -2.83
C GLY A 266 -21.80 -15.37 -3.46
N LEU A 267 -20.58 -14.94 -3.81
CA LEU A 267 -19.60 -15.76 -4.51
C LEU A 267 -18.68 -16.54 -3.59
N VAL A 268 -18.27 -15.94 -2.47
CA VAL A 268 -17.35 -16.54 -1.50
C VAL A 268 -18.10 -17.39 -0.47
N GLY A 269 -19.31 -16.98 -0.09
CA GLY A 269 -20.16 -17.70 0.85
C GLY A 269 -19.52 -17.84 2.24
N ASN A 270 -19.52 -19.06 2.78
CA ASN A 270 -19.09 -19.34 4.16
C ASN A 270 -17.59 -19.13 4.41
N ARG A 271 -16.76 -19.02 3.37
CA ARG A 271 -15.32 -18.71 3.51
C ARG A 271 -15.07 -17.24 3.88
N LEU A 272 -16.03 -16.36 3.60
CA LEU A 272 -15.96 -14.95 4.00
C LEU A 272 -16.45 -14.82 5.44
N PRO A 273 -15.62 -14.34 6.38
CA PRO A 273 -16.06 -14.12 7.76
C PRO A 273 -17.25 -13.15 7.83
N LYS A 274 -18.02 -13.25 8.91
CA LYS A 274 -19.17 -12.37 9.16
C LYS A 274 -18.83 -11.44 10.32
N PHE A 275 -19.15 -10.16 10.16
CA PHE A 275 -19.12 -9.24 11.29
C PHE A 275 -20.27 -9.54 12.25
N THR A 276 -19.99 -9.51 13.55
CA THR A 276 -21.06 -9.35 14.55
C THR A 276 -21.67 -7.96 14.42
N LYS A 277 -22.79 -7.72 15.10
CA LYS A 277 -23.43 -6.40 15.08
C LYS A 277 -22.49 -5.32 15.64
N GLU A 278 -21.79 -5.65 16.72
CA GLU A 278 -20.82 -4.76 17.38
C GLU A 278 -19.64 -4.45 16.47
N GLN A 279 -19.10 -5.46 15.78
CA GLN A 279 -18.01 -5.26 14.83
C GLN A 279 -18.44 -4.45 13.60
N SER A 280 -19.66 -4.69 13.11
CA SER A 280 -20.25 -3.94 12.00
C SER A 280 -20.38 -2.45 12.35
N ASP A 281 -20.88 -2.15 13.55
CA ASP A 281 -21.03 -0.79 14.05
C ASP A 281 -19.67 -0.13 14.35
N LEU A 282 -18.68 -0.91 14.77
CA LEU A 282 -17.31 -0.45 15.00
C LEU A 282 -16.60 -0.06 13.69
N VAL A 283 -16.69 -0.89 12.64
CA VAL A 283 -15.98 -0.66 11.36
C VAL A 283 -16.66 0.45 10.55
N LYS A 284 -17.98 0.57 10.64
CA LYS A 284 -18.74 1.58 9.88
C LYS A 284 -18.37 3.00 10.32
N GLY A 285 -17.88 3.82 9.39
CA GLY A 285 -17.48 5.21 9.63
C GLY A 285 -16.15 5.36 10.36
N SER A 286 -15.33 4.30 10.44
CA SER A 286 -14.04 4.30 11.14
C SER A 286 -12.92 5.03 10.37
N PHE A 287 -13.19 6.21 9.81
CA PHE A 287 -12.16 7.03 9.17
C PHE A 287 -12.55 8.53 9.15
N ASP A 288 -11.55 9.40 9.03
CA ASP A 288 -11.70 10.83 8.75
C ASP A 288 -11.36 11.17 7.30
N PHE A 289 -10.56 10.32 6.65
CA PHE A 289 -10.20 10.38 5.23
C PHE A 289 -9.85 8.99 4.69
N ILE A 290 -9.84 8.83 3.37
CA ILE A 290 -9.36 7.64 2.68
C ILE A 290 -8.11 8.00 1.88
N GLY A 291 -7.03 7.23 2.07
CA GLY A 291 -5.92 7.20 1.14
C GLY A 291 -6.27 6.32 -0.06
N LEU A 292 -5.97 6.77 -1.27
CA LEU A 292 -6.15 6.02 -2.50
C LEU A 292 -4.82 5.82 -3.21
N ASN A 293 -4.47 4.57 -3.45
CA ASN A 293 -3.35 4.18 -4.29
C ASN A 293 -3.87 3.73 -5.67
N TYR A 294 -3.37 4.36 -6.73
CA TYR A 294 -3.77 4.07 -8.10
C TYR A 294 -2.56 4.03 -9.03
N TYR A 295 -2.53 3.04 -9.92
CA TYR A 295 -1.43 2.86 -10.88
C TYR A 295 -1.90 2.55 -12.31
N THR A 296 -2.97 1.77 -12.48
CA THR A 296 -3.30 1.18 -13.77
C THR A 296 -4.80 0.91 -13.93
N THR A 297 -5.20 0.56 -15.16
CA THR A 297 -6.54 0.11 -15.52
C THR A 297 -6.45 -1.21 -16.28
N ASN A 298 -7.41 -2.11 -16.06
CA ASN A 298 -7.55 -3.35 -16.81
C ASN A 298 -8.92 -3.44 -17.47
N TYR A 299 -9.02 -4.22 -18.54
CA TYR A 299 -10.29 -4.76 -18.98
C TYR A 299 -10.68 -5.95 -18.11
N ALA A 300 -11.98 -6.12 -17.88
CA ALA A 300 -12.56 -7.25 -17.18
C ALA A 300 -13.58 -7.98 -18.06
N ASP A 301 -13.46 -9.30 -18.15
CA ASP A 301 -14.45 -10.16 -18.79
C ASP A 301 -14.89 -11.30 -17.87
N ARG A 302 -16.00 -11.95 -18.21
CA ARG A 302 -16.53 -13.07 -17.43
C ARG A 302 -15.51 -14.21 -17.39
N LEU A 303 -15.17 -14.65 -16.17
CA LEU A 303 -14.56 -15.94 -15.93
C LEU A 303 -15.66 -16.93 -15.51
N PRO A 304 -15.78 -18.11 -16.15
CA PRO A 304 -16.72 -19.14 -15.70
C PRO A 304 -16.40 -19.61 -14.26
N PRO A 305 -17.39 -20.07 -13.48
CA PRO A 305 -17.15 -20.63 -12.15
C PRO A 305 -16.19 -21.81 -12.18
N SER A 306 -15.32 -21.94 -11.17
CA SER A 306 -14.40 -23.08 -11.02
C SER A 306 -15.09 -24.39 -10.56
N ASN A 307 -16.41 -24.37 -10.36
CA ASN A 307 -17.20 -25.49 -9.83
C ASN A 307 -16.66 -26.08 -8.51
N GLY A 308 -15.99 -25.26 -7.70
CA GLY A 308 -15.44 -25.67 -6.40
C GLY A 308 -14.09 -26.39 -6.48
N LEU A 309 -13.51 -26.56 -7.66
CA LEU A 309 -12.13 -27.04 -7.81
C LEU A 309 -11.18 -25.88 -7.52
N ASN A 310 -10.14 -26.15 -6.72
CA ASN A 310 -9.03 -25.22 -6.46
C ASN A 310 -9.50 -23.81 -6.06
N THR A 311 -10.37 -23.73 -5.04
CA THR A 311 -10.90 -22.44 -4.55
C THR A 311 -9.77 -21.49 -4.19
N SER A 312 -9.85 -20.26 -4.70
CA SER A 312 -8.85 -19.22 -4.51
C SER A 312 -9.49 -17.85 -4.66
N TYR A 313 -9.07 -16.91 -3.82
CA TYR A 313 -9.41 -15.50 -3.94
C TYR A 313 -9.24 -15.00 -5.39
N SER A 314 -8.15 -15.41 -6.06
CA SER A 314 -7.80 -14.98 -7.41
C SER A 314 -8.87 -15.31 -8.46
N THR A 315 -9.70 -16.32 -8.20
CA THR A 315 -10.76 -16.78 -9.12
C THR A 315 -12.17 -16.46 -8.64
N ASP A 316 -12.34 -16.17 -7.35
CA ASP A 316 -13.66 -16.02 -6.70
C ASP A 316 -14.46 -14.83 -7.27
N SER A 317 -13.79 -13.79 -7.76
CA SER A 317 -14.44 -12.65 -8.42
C SER A 317 -15.16 -13.03 -9.72
N GLN A 318 -14.85 -14.20 -10.28
CA GLN A 318 -15.32 -14.64 -11.60
C GLN A 318 -15.11 -13.57 -12.68
N ALA A 319 -13.99 -12.86 -12.60
CA ALA A 319 -13.57 -11.84 -13.55
C ALA A 319 -12.15 -12.15 -14.04
N ASN A 320 -12.00 -12.28 -15.35
CA ASN A 320 -10.69 -12.36 -16.00
C ASN A 320 -10.21 -10.94 -16.32
N LEU A 321 -8.99 -10.61 -15.91
CA LEU A 321 -8.43 -9.26 -16.02
C LEU A 321 -7.31 -9.22 -17.06
N THR A 322 -7.31 -8.22 -17.94
CA THR A 322 -6.27 -8.06 -18.96
C THR A 322 -6.05 -6.60 -19.33
N GLY A 323 -4.79 -6.20 -19.54
CA GLY A 323 -4.45 -4.89 -20.09
C GLY A 323 -4.61 -4.79 -21.61
N VAL A 324 -5.00 -5.88 -22.29
CA VAL A 324 -5.04 -5.97 -23.77
C VAL A 324 -6.41 -6.43 -24.25
N ARG A 325 -6.96 -5.73 -25.24
CA ARG A 325 -8.22 -6.08 -25.92
C ARG A 325 -8.00 -6.17 -27.42
N ASN A 326 -8.31 -7.33 -28.00
CA ASN A 326 -8.14 -7.61 -29.44
C ASN A 326 -6.72 -7.30 -29.97
N GLY A 327 -5.70 -7.65 -29.18
CA GLY A 327 -4.29 -7.39 -29.51
C GLY A 327 -3.81 -5.96 -29.26
N VAL A 328 -4.68 -5.06 -28.81
CA VAL A 328 -4.34 -3.65 -28.54
C VAL A 328 -4.29 -3.41 -27.01
N PRO A 329 -3.12 -2.99 -26.46
CA PRO A 329 -3.02 -2.57 -25.07
C PRO A 329 -3.92 -1.37 -24.76
N ILE A 330 -4.48 -1.32 -23.56
CA ILE A 330 -5.32 -0.21 -23.06
C ILE A 330 -4.54 1.11 -23.02
N GLY A 331 -3.22 1.04 -22.84
CA GLY A 331 -2.30 2.15 -22.87
C GLY A 331 -0.84 1.67 -22.96
N PRO A 332 0.14 2.59 -23.03
CA PRO A 332 1.55 2.24 -22.99
C PRO A 332 1.87 1.41 -21.73
N ARG A 333 2.69 0.37 -21.88
CA ARG A 333 3.12 -0.48 -20.76
C ARG A 333 4.43 0.04 -20.18
N ALA A 334 4.53 0.07 -18.85
CA ALA A 334 5.77 0.42 -18.15
C ALA A 334 6.74 -0.77 -18.11
N ALA A 335 7.81 -0.65 -17.31
CA ALA A 335 8.77 -1.74 -17.12
C ALA A 335 8.12 -2.98 -16.46
N SER A 336 7.27 -2.74 -15.46
CA SER A 336 6.44 -3.78 -14.86
C SER A 336 5.34 -4.25 -15.83
N PRO A 337 5.20 -5.58 -16.04
CA PRO A 337 4.24 -6.12 -17.02
C PRO A 337 2.77 -5.89 -16.65
N TRP A 338 2.48 -5.59 -15.38
CA TRP A 338 1.14 -5.35 -14.85
C TRP A 338 0.68 -3.89 -15.01
N LEU A 339 1.60 -2.96 -15.27
CA LEU A 339 1.34 -1.51 -15.23
C LEU A 339 1.14 -0.96 -16.65
N TYR A 340 -0.10 -0.58 -16.96
CA TYR A 340 -0.48 0.10 -18.19
C TYR A 340 -0.89 1.55 -17.85
N ILE A 341 -0.30 2.51 -18.53
CA ILE A 341 -0.51 3.94 -18.31
C ILE A 341 -1.89 4.31 -18.88
N TYR A 342 -2.88 4.51 -17.99
CA TYR A 342 -4.24 4.86 -18.38
C TYR A 342 -4.87 5.90 -17.44
N PRO A 343 -4.54 7.20 -17.61
CA PRO A 343 -4.94 8.26 -16.68
C PRO A 343 -6.44 8.51 -16.63
N GLU A 344 -7.22 8.07 -17.62
CA GLU A 344 -8.68 8.24 -17.58
C GLU A 344 -9.33 7.32 -16.53
N GLY A 345 -8.79 6.11 -16.34
CA GLY A 345 -9.29 5.22 -15.29
C GLY A 345 -9.08 5.78 -13.89
N PHE A 346 -8.06 6.64 -13.70
CA PHE A 346 -7.85 7.35 -12.44
C PHE A 346 -9.00 8.32 -12.14
N ARG A 347 -9.43 9.10 -13.14
CA ARG A 347 -10.57 10.01 -13.04
C ARG A 347 -11.85 9.23 -12.77
N GLU A 348 -12.10 8.17 -13.54
CA GLU A 348 -13.30 7.33 -13.39
C GLU A 348 -13.41 6.71 -12.00
N LEU A 349 -12.30 6.20 -11.45
CA LEU A 349 -12.28 5.67 -10.09
C LEU A 349 -12.63 6.75 -9.04
N LEU A 350 -12.10 7.97 -9.18
CA LEU A 350 -12.43 9.07 -8.26
C LEU A 350 -13.91 9.45 -8.33
N LEU A 351 -14.49 9.49 -9.53
CA LEU A 351 -15.91 9.78 -9.72
C LEU A 351 -16.80 8.63 -9.23
N TYR A 352 -16.36 7.38 -9.41
CA TYR A 352 -17.00 6.21 -8.84
C TYR A 352 -17.03 6.30 -7.31
N ILE A 353 -15.91 6.63 -6.65
CA ILE A 353 -15.87 6.79 -5.19
C ILE A 353 -16.83 7.90 -4.73
N LYS A 354 -16.83 9.03 -5.44
CA LYS A 354 -17.78 10.13 -5.20
C LYS A 354 -19.23 9.66 -5.25
N GLN A 355 -19.62 8.96 -6.30
CA GLN A 355 -21.00 8.58 -6.55
C GLN A 355 -21.48 7.43 -5.65
N TYR A 356 -20.65 6.41 -5.44
CA TYR A 356 -21.06 5.15 -4.80
C TYR A 356 -20.74 5.09 -3.30
N TYR A 357 -19.84 5.94 -2.80
CA TYR A 357 -19.39 5.93 -1.40
C TYR A 357 -19.52 7.29 -0.70
N GLY A 358 -20.30 8.22 -1.27
CA GLY A 358 -20.68 9.47 -0.59
C GLY A 358 -19.60 10.56 -0.59
N ASN A 359 -18.63 10.50 -1.51
CA ASN A 359 -17.60 11.52 -1.70
C ASN A 359 -16.75 11.87 -0.45
N PRO A 360 -16.17 10.85 0.22
CA PRO A 360 -15.31 11.08 1.38
C PRO A 360 -14.11 11.95 1.01
N ALA A 361 -13.44 12.53 2.01
CA ALA A 361 -12.15 13.20 1.77
C ALA A 361 -11.11 12.16 1.31
N ILE A 362 -10.53 12.38 0.12
CA ILE A 362 -9.55 11.47 -0.47
C ILE A 362 -8.18 12.15 -0.52
N TYR A 363 -7.14 11.44 -0.12
CA TYR A 363 -5.76 11.77 -0.49
C TYR A 363 -5.26 10.71 -1.47
N ILE A 364 -4.64 11.12 -2.57
CA ILE A 364 -3.94 10.17 -3.44
C ILE A 364 -2.62 9.86 -2.76
N THR A 365 -2.52 8.70 -2.14
CA THR A 365 -1.41 8.35 -1.25
C THR A 365 -0.27 7.64 -1.98
N GLU A 366 -0.56 7.10 -3.17
CA GLU A 366 0.42 6.58 -4.13
C GLU A 366 -0.13 6.70 -5.56
N ASN A 367 0.72 7.18 -6.46
CA ASN A 367 0.56 7.08 -7.91
C ASN A 367 1.94 7.24 -8.56
N GLY A 368 2.26 6.41 -9.55
CA GLY A 368 3.59 6.43 -10.16
C GLY A 368 3.77 5.40 -11.25
N VAL A 369 4.95 5.43 -11.86
CA VAL A 369 5.36 4.51 -12.93
C VAL A 369 6.81 4.11 -12.76
N ASP A 370 7.11 2.86 -13.09
CA ASP A 370 8.45 2.30 -12.98
C ASP A 370 9.22 2.25 -14.30
N GLU A 371 10.53 2.31 -14.16
CA GLU A 371 11.48 2.05 -15.23
C GLU A 371 12.36 0.86 -14.86
N ALA A 372 12.84 0.12 -15.86
CA ALA A 372 13.72 -1.00 -15.62
C ALA A 372 15.08 -0.50 -15.10
N ASN A 373 15.63 -1.17 -14.09
CA ASN A 373 16.97 -0.90 -13.63
C ASN A 373 18.00 -1.46 -14.62
N ASN A 374 18.42 -0.64 -15.58
CA ASN A 374 19.42 -1.02 -16.57
C ASN A 374 20.81 -0.47 -16.20
N LYS A 375 21.65 -1.34 -15.64
CA LYS A 375 23.04 -1.00 -15.23
C LYS A 375 23.95 -0.61 -16.40
N SER A 376 23.58 -0.90 -17.64
CA SER A 376 24.37 -0.56 -18.83
C SER A 376 24.15 0.90 -19.28
N VAL A 377 23.14 1.58 -18.74
CA VAL A 377 22.82 2.98 -19.08
C VAL A 377 23.66 3.91 -18.20
N PRO A 378 24.42 4.85 -18.77
CA PRO A 378 25.15 5.85 -17.99
C PRO A 378 24.22 6.68 -17.11
N LEU A 379 24.68 7.09 -15.93
CA LEU A 379 23.88 7.84 -14.95
C LEU A 379 23.14 9.04 -15.60
N GLN A 380 23.82 9.85 -16.41
CA GLN A 380 23.21 11.03 -17.04
C GLN A 380 22.01 10.70 -17.95
N GLU A 381 21.98 9.51 -18.52
CA GLU A 381 20.85 9.03 -19.31
C GLU A 381 19.77 8.40 -18.42
N ALA A 382 20.18 7.65 -17.38
CA ALA A 382 19.25 7.07 -16.39
C ALA A 382 18.45 8.13 -15.60
N LEU A 383 18.94 9.37 -15.52
CA LEU A 383 18.22 10.50 -14.90
C LEU A 383 17.14 11.12 -15.81
N LYS A 384 17.07 10.77 -17.10
CA LYS A 384 16.10 11.33 -18.07
C LYS A 384 14.82 10.50 -18.12
N ASP A 385 14.03 10.56 -17.06
CA ASP A 385 12.78 9.80 -16.92
C ASP A 385 11.55 10.51 -17.52
N ASP A 386 11.62 10.81 -18.82
CA ASP A 386 10.57 11.53 -19.56
C ASP A 386 9.19 10.84 -19.50
N THR A 387 9.17 9.51 -19.52
CA THR A 387 7.94 8.72 -19.35
C THR A 387 7.27 9.00 -18.01
N ARG A 388 8.06 9.16 -16.94
CA ARG A 388 7.55 9.47 -15.60
C ARG A 388 7.01 10.90 -15.51
N VAL A 389 7.66 11.86 -16.17
CA VAL A 389 7.14 13.24 -16.29
C VAL A 389 5.78 13.24 -17.00
N ASP A 390 5.67 12.59 -18.16
CA ASP A 390 4.42 12.51 -18.93
C ASP A 390 3.31 11.79 -18.14
N PHE A 391 3.66 10.69 -17.45
CA PHE A 391 2.74 9.98 -16.57
C PHE A 391 2.14 10.92 -15.51
N TYR A 392 2.98 11.62 -14.75
CA TYR A 392 2.52 12.50 -13.67
C TYR A 392 1.68 13.64 -14.20
N HIS A 393 2.14 14.31 -15.27
CA HIS A 393 1.39 15.39 -15.90
C HIS A 393 -0.03 14.94 -16.29
N ARG A 394 -0.18 13.78 -16.96
CA ARG A 394 -1.48 13.28 -17.39
C ARG A 394 -2.38 12.84 -16.22
N HIS A 395 -1.83 12.16 -15.21
CA HIS A 395 -2.60 11.74 -14.05
C HIS A 395 -3.06 12.91 -13.20
N LEU A 396 -2.22 13.94 -13.02
CA LEU A 396 -2.60 15.18 -12.33
C LEU A 396 -3.67 15.95 -13.12
N LEU A 397 -3.62 15.97 -14.45
CA LEU A 397 -4.68 16.54 -15.29
C LEU A 397 -6.01 15.77 -15.13
N SER A 398 -5.98 14.44 -15.10
CA SER A 398 -7.16 13.61 -14.82
C SER A 398 -7.74 13.85 -13.43
N MET A 399 -6.89 13.95 -12.41
CA MET A 399 -7.30 14.28 -11.05
C MET A 399 -7.94 15.67 -10.99
N LEU A 400 -7.36 16.67 -11.65
CA LEU A 400 -7.93 18.02 -11.74
C LEU A 400 -9.31 18.01 -12.40
N ARG A 401 -9.51 17.21 -13.46
CA ARG A 401 -10.82 17.01 -14.08
C ARG A 401 -11.82 16.40 -13.08
N ALA A 402 -11.44 15.33 -12.37
CA ALA A 402 -12.29 14.74 -11.32
C ALA A 402 -12.66 15.75 -10.22
N ILE A 403 -11.71 16.58 -9.77
CA ILE A 403 -11.95 17.63 -8.78
C ILE A 403 -12.96 18.66 -9.29
N ARG A 404 -12.81 19.11 -10.55
CA ARG A 404 -13.77 20.04 -11.20
C ARG A 404 -15.17 19.44 -11.33
N GLU A 405 -15.27 18.12 -11.38
CA GLU A 405 -16.53 17.36 -11.39
C GLU A 405 -17.01 16.98 -9.97
N GLY A 406 -16.36 17.53 -8.95
CA GLY A 406 -16.77 17.51 -7.55
C GLY A 406 -16.17 16.39 -6.72
N ALA A 407 -15.18 15.64 -7.21
CA ALA A 407 -14.46 14.68 -6.38
C ALA A 407 -13.69 15.38 -5.25
N ASN A 408 -13.83 14.90 -4.02
CA ASN A 408 -13.29 15.54 -2.82
C ASN A 408 -11.83 15.16 -2.55
N VAL A 409 -10.94 15.45 -3.50
CA VAL A 409 -9.50 15.18 -3.37
C VAL A 409 -8.79 16.31 -2.62
N LYS A 410 -7.95 15.96 -1.65
CA LYS A 410 -7.29 16.89 -0.70
C LYS A 410 -5.79 17.00 -0.88
N GLY A 411 -5.15 16.03 -1.52
CA GLY A 411 -3.71 16.03 -1.75
C GLY A 411 -3.26 14.87 -2.61
N TYR A 412 -2.00 14.95 -3.04
CA TYR A 412 -1.39 14.00 -3.96
C TYR A 412 0.03 13.67 -3.51
N PHE A 413 0.34 12.39 -3.39
CA PHE A 413 1.65 11.85 -3.07
C PHE A 413 2.12 10.98 -4.24
N ALA A 414 3.21 11.41 -4.88
CA ALA A 414 3.89 10.60 -5.88
C ALA A 414 4.52 9.36 -5.21
N TRP A 415 4.28 8.18 -5.79
CA TRP A 415 5.04 6.98 -5.48
C TRP A 415 6.17 6.83 -6.52
N SER A 416 7.44 7.01 -6.15
CA SER A 416 7.94 7.27 -4.79
C SER A 416 9.03 8.33 -4.75
N LEU A 417 9.45 8.73 -3.55
CA LEU A 417 10.52 9.72 -3.39
C LEU A 417 11.85 9.22 -3.98
N LEU A 418 12.19 7.94 -3.76
CA LEU A 418 13.47 7.32 -4.05
C LEU A 418 13.23 5.98 -4.75
N ASP A 419 14.13 5.61 -5.66
CA ASP A 419 14.24 4.22 -6.07
C ASP A 419 14.51 3.37 -4.81
N ASN A 420 13.88 2.21 -4.70
CA ASN A 420 13.83 1.45 -3.44
C ASN A 420 13.66 -0.04 -3.70
N PHE A 421 13.53 -0.84 -2.64
CA PHE A 421 13.27 -2.28 -2.76
C PHE A 421 11.78 -2.54 -3.10
N GLU A 422 11.51 -3.06 -4.30
CA GLU A 422 10.16 -3.25 -4.86
C GLU A 422 9.67 -4.70 -4.68
N TRP A 423 9.75 -5.17 -3.43
CA TRP A 423 9.17 -6.44 -2.98
C TRP A 423 9.71 -7.63 -3.79
N GLY A 424 8.82 -8.41 -4.45
CA GLY A 424 9.22 -9.55 -5.28
C GLY A 424 10.09 -9.17 -6.49
N ASN A 425 10.13 -7.89 -6.90
CA ASN A 425 11.02 -7.43 -7.98
C ASN A 425 12.40 -7.02 -7.46
N GLY A 426 12.64 -6.98 -6.15
CA GLY A 426 13.89 -6.50 -5.58
C GLY A 426 14.23 -5.09 -6.07
N PHE A 427 15.45 -4.89 -6.57
CA PHE A 427 15.91 -3.62 -7.13
C PHE A 427 15.90 -3.62 -8.68
N THR A 428 15.17 -4.53 -9.31
CA THR A 428 15.13 -4.64 -10.79
C THR A 428 14.29 -3.54 -11.47
N VAL A 429 13.45 -2.84 -10.71
CA VAL A 429 12.60 -1.74 -11.19
C VAL A 429 12.73 -0.52 -10.29
N ARG A 430 12.47 0.67 -10.84
CA ARG A 430 12.74 1.97 -10.22
C ARG A 430 11.51 2.87 -10.29
N PHE A 431 10.90 3.17 -9.14
CA PHE A 431 9.73 4.07 -9.02
C PHE A 431 10.06 5.51 -8.60
N GLY A 432 11.30 5.78 -8.18
CA GLY A 432 11.65 7.02 -7.52
C GLY A 432 11.69 8.24 -8.42
N LEU A 433 11.27 9.38 -7.89
CA LEU A 433 11.59 10.71 -8.42
C LEU A 433 13.10 11.01 -8.33
N ASN A 434 13.78 10.42 -7.34
CA ASN A 434 15.22 10.51 -7.19
C ASN A 434 15.83 9.13 -7.41
N PHE A 435 16.86 9.09 -8.26
CA PHE A 435 17.66 7.91 -8.51
C PHE A 435 18.50 7.59 -7.27
N VAL A 436 18.58 6.31 -6.92
CA VAL A 436 19.52 5.82 -5.91
C VAL A 436 20.57 4.97 -6.59
N ASP A 437 21.83 5.38 -6.44
CA ASP A 437 22.98 4.63 -6.93
C ASP A 437 23.35 3.51 -5.94
N TYR A 438 22.79 2.32 -6.19
CA TYR A 438 23.07 1.13 -5.38
C TYR A 438 24.54 0.70 -5.39
N ASN A 439 25.37 1.20 -6.32
CA ASN A 439 26.79 0.86 -6.40
C ASN A 439 27.70 1.95 -5.80
N ASP A 440 27.20 3.16 -5.54
CA ASP A 440 27.92 4.26 -4.88
C ASP A 440 27.20 4.65 -3.59
N ARG A 441 27.26 3.76 -2.59
CA ARG A 441 26.79 4.01 -1.21
C ARG A 441 25.38 4.62 -1.14
N ASN A 442 24.47 4.15 -2.01
CA ASN A 442 23.10 4.64 -2.12
C ASN A 442 23.00 6.16 -2.35
N LYS A 443 23.94 6.78 -3.07
CA LYS A 443 23.88 8.23 -3.32
C LYS A 443 22.62 8.62 -4.11
N ARG A 444 21.98 9.73 -3.71
CA ARG A 444 20.75 10.22 -4.36
C ARG A 444 21.06 11.23 -5.47
N TYR A 445 20.35 11.09 -6.59
CA TYR A 445 20.40 12.02 -7.72
C TYR A 445 18.98 12.37 -8.17
N PRO A 446 18.56 13.66 -8.17
CA PRO A 446 17.26 14.05 -8.71
C PRO A 446 17.15 13.66 -10.19
N LYS A 447 16.07 12.96 -10.55
CA LYS A 447 15.75 12.70 -11.96
C LYS A 447 15.05 13.91 -12.59
N LYS A 448 14.80 13.86 -13.89
CA LYS A 448 14.05 14.90 -14.61
C LYS A 448 12.67 15.14 -14.00
N SER A 449 11.99 14.08 -13.53
CA SER A 449 10.71 14.19 -12.82
C SER A 449 10.80 14.95 -11.49
N ALA A 450 11.88 14.80 -10.73
CA ALA A 450 12.09 15.60 -9.52
C ALA A 450 12.27 17.09 -9.84
N HIS A 451 13.03 17.41 -10.89
CA HIS A 451 13.15 18.79 -11.38
C HIS A 451 11.82 19.34 -11.91
N TRP A 452 11.03 18.52 -12.61
CA TRP A 452 9.71 18.90 -13.08
C TRP A 452 8.77 19.24 -11.92
N PHE A 453 8.71 18.42 -10.86
CA PHE A 453 7.93 18.73 -9.66
C PHE A 453 8.40 20.01 -8.98
N LYS A 454 9.72 20.23 -8.90
CA LYS A 454 10.26 21.48 -8.36
C LYS A 454 9.73 22.71 -9.08
N GLU A 455 9.70 22.69 -10.42
CA GLU A 455 9.15 23.80 -11.20
C GLU A 455 7.62 23.89 -11.09
N PHE A 456 6.93 22.74 -11.12
CA PHE A 456 5.47 22.66 -10.99
C PHE A 456 4.94 23.20 -9.66
N LEU A 457 5.70 23.02 -8.57
CA LEU A 457 5.34 23.44 -7.21
C LEU A 457 5.77 24.88 -6.87
N LYS A 458 6.47 25.60 -7.77
CA LYS A 458 6.78 27.01 -7.55
C LYS A 458 5.47 27.81 -7.53
N LYS A 459 5.23 28.50 -6.42
CA LYS A 459 4.07 29.36 -6.18
C LYS A 459 4.25 30.74 -6.79
#